data_AF-A0A143B9E0-F1
#
_entry.id   AF-A0A143B9E0-F1
#
_cell.length_a   1.000
_cell.length_b   1.000
_cell.length_c   1.000
_cell.angle_alpha   90.00
_cell.angle_beta   90.00
_cell.angle_gamma   90.00
#
_symmetry.space_group_name_H-M   'P 1'
#
loop_
_entity.id
_entity.type
_entity.pdbx_description
1 polymer ?
#
loop_
_entity_poly.entity_id
_entity_poly.type
_entity_poly.pdbx_seq_one_letter_code
_entity_poly.pdbx_strand_id
1 'polypeptide(L)'
;MILLPRGNPVKERIDPGKVNLPDALRKLQGGGFTGYLRFDAKSGTGIVIFQNGKLISALFEADREQLIAYDAIARIFEESLAGNALLDIYKLSPDLALSIHALLHGEVLYKGQELKLIDIKALLGKLKEDQVSGCLRIYTRERIALIFYRNGSPLGFFHDGSTDMETNADTSMSVARLPGAKIDVLISRGQEGMVLADLMGTADLGALWKKAQERIARERRSREDEASRNQELHEKDRRLKLQGFLRTTAEGHLGKIGASLADKAAEKTLPQTGGLTETDLAPFFENLAKAAKLVAGPSAINSMLEEMKKGARAFLK
;
A
#
# COMPACT_ATOMS: atom_id res chain seq x y z
N MET A 1 7.31 7.84 11.23
CA MET A 1 7.16 6.51 11.86
C MET A 1 6.51 6.68 13.21
N ILE A 2 5.25 6.25 13.31
CA ILE A 2 4.49 6.27 14.55
C ILE A 2 4.91 5.07 15.40
N LEU A 3 5.63 5.36 16.49
CA LEU A 3 5.97 4.37 17.50
C LEU A 3 4.97 4.50 18.65
N LEU A 4 4.08 3.51 18.70
CA LEU A 4 3.12 3.32 19.79
C LEU A 4 3.43 1.99 20.46
N PRO A 5 3.22 1.91 21.77
CA PRO A 5 3.55 0.72 22.49
C PRO A 5 2.49 -0.35 22.21
N ARG A 6 2.93 -1.61 22.18
CA ARG A 6 2.04 -2.76 21.98
C ARG A 6 1.41 -3.13 23.31
N GLY A 7 0.10 -2.88 23.44
CA GLY A 7 -0.70 -3.33 24.59
C GLY A 7 -1.10 -4.80 24.46
N ASN A 8 -2.25 -5.18 25.00
CA ASN A 8 -2.78 -6.55 24.82
C ASN A 8 -3.31 -6.76 23.40
N PRO A 9 -2.72 -7.67 22.60
CA PRO A 9 -3.23 -7.95 21.27
C PRO A 9 -4.60 -8.64 21.36
N VAL A 10 -5.60 -8.05 20.72
CA VAL A 10 -6.92 -8.65 20.53
C VAL A 10 -6.91 -9.51 19.27
N LYS A 11 -6.35 -8.96 18.19
CA LYS A 11 -6.06 -9.66 16.94
C LYS A 11 -4.88 -8.98 16.26
N GLU A 12 -4.08 -9.76 15.55
CA GLU A 12 -2.91 -9.27 14.83
C GLU A 12 -2.85 -9.88 13.43
N ARG A 13 -2.15 -9.17 12.53
CA ARG A 13 -1.86 -9.57 11.16
C ARG A 13 -3.10 -9.92 10.34
N ILE A 14 -4.19 -9.19 10.56
CA ILE A 14 -5.40 -9.33 9.75
C ILE A 14 -5.17 -8.60 8.42
N ASP A 15 -5.63 -9.20 7.32
CA ASP A 15 -5.81 -8.51 6.05
C ASP A 15 -7.12 -7.70 6.10
N PRO A 16 -7.05 -6.36 6.22
CA PRO A 16 -8.24 -5.53 6.36
C PRO A 16 -9.04 -5.43 5.05
N GLY A 17 -8.47 -5.79 3.89
CA GLY A 17 -9.19 -5.83 2.62
C GLY A 17 -10.23 -6.95 2.53
N LYS A 18 -10.11 -7.96 3.39
CA LYS A 18 -11.08 -9.07 3.53
C LYS A 18 -12.14 -8.83 4.60
N VAL A 19 -12.10 -7.68 5.26
CA VAL A 19 -13.00 -7.32 6.36
C VAL A 19 -13.87 -6.15 5.93
N ASN A 20 -15.17 -6.20 6.23
CA ASN A 20 -16.01 -5.00 6.17
C ASN A 20 -15.63 -4.09 7.34
N LEU A 21 -14.71 -3.16 7.12
CA LEU A 21 -14.20 -2.26 8.16
C LEU A 21 -15.30 -1.41 8.82
N PRO A 22 -16.25 -0.79 8.09
CA PRO A 22 -17.37 -0.09 8.72
C PRO A 22 -18.15 -0.95 9.73
N ASP A 23 -18.41 -2.21 9.41
CA ASP A 23 -19.11 -3.11 10.32
C ASP A 23 -18.23 -3.54 11.49
N ALA A 24 -16.94 -3.76 11.25
CA ALA A 24 -15.99 -4.07 12.31
C ALA A 24 -15.86 -2.92 13.31
N LEU A 25 -15.74 -1.67 12.83
CA LEU A 25 -15.70 -0.48 13.67
C LEU A 25 -17.00 -0.29 14.46
N ARG A 26 -18.17 -0.53 13.83
CA ARG A 26 -19.47 -0.50 14.53
C ARG A 26 -19.59 -1.56 15.62
N LYS A 27 -19.04 -2.76 15.41
CA LYS A 27 -18.98 -3.81 16.45
C LYS A 27 -18.10 -3.39 17.63
N LEU A 28 -16.97 -2.74 17.37
CA LEU A 28 -16.11 -2.20 18.44
C LEU A 28 -16.82 -1.07 19.20
N GLN A 29 -17.56 -0.21 18.51
CA GLN A 29 -18.40 0.83 19.14
C GLN A 29 -19.47 0.21 20.05
N GLY A 30 -20.29 -0.71 19.53
CA GLY A 30 -21.36 -1.36 20.30
C GLY A 30 -20.85 -2.23 21.46
N GLY A 31 -19.62 -2.76 21.36
CA GLY A 31 -18.97 -3.52 22.41
C GLY A 31 -18.26 -2.69 23.48
N GLY A 32 -18.29 -1.35 23.38
CA GLY A 32 -17.62 -0.47 24.34
C GLY A 32 -16.09 -0.61 24.32
N PHE A 33 -15.50 -0.90 23.17
CA PHE A 33 -14.06 -1.15 23.04
C PHE A 33 -13.21 0.07 23.47
N THR A 34 -12.07 -0.20 24.11
CA THR A 34 -11.07 0.80 24.49
C THR A 34 -9.69 0.29 24.07
N GLY A 35 -8.98 1.08 23.28
CA GLY A 35 -7.72 0.69 22.67
C GLY A 35 -7.48 1.37 21.34
N TYR A 36 -6.61 0.80 20.51
CA TYR A 36 -6.35 1.32 19.17
C TYR A 36 -6.22 0.21 18.13
N LEU A 37 -6.46 0.59 16.88
CA LEU A 37 -6.22 -0.19 15.70
C LEU A 37 -5.05 0.44 14.95
N ARG A 38 -4.13 -0.40 14.47
CA ARG A 38 -2.97 -0.01 13.68
C ARG A 38 -3.05 -0.67 12.31
N PHE A 39 -2.94 0.15 11.28
CA PHE A 39 -2.95 -0.23 9.88
C PHE A 39 -1.58 0.07 9.31
N ASP A 40 -0.74 -0.94 9.11
CA ASP A 40 0.56 -0.76 8.47
C ASP A 40 0.45 -1.10 6.98
N ALA A 41 0.60 -0.09 6.13
CA ALA A 41 0.66 -0.23 4.68
C ALA A 41 2.03 0.20 4.16
N LYS A 42 2.36 -0.16 2.92
CA LYS A 42 3.62 0.31 2.28
C LYS A 42 3.66 1.83 2.13
N SER A 43 2.50 2.46 2.01
CA SER A 43 2.35 3.90 1.77
C SER A 43 2.40 4.73 3.06
N GLY A 44 2.20 4.12 4.23
CA GLY A 44 2.10 4.82 5.51
C GLY A 44 1.44 3.97 6.59
N THR A 45 1.30 4.55 7.78
CA THR A 45 0.67 3.92 8.95
C THR A 45 -0.59 4.69 9.35
N GLY A 46 -1.71 3.97 9.46
CA GLY A 46 -2.96 4.48 10.01
C GLY A 46 -3.18 4.05 11.46
N ILE A 47 -3.67 4.95 12.31
CA ILE A 47 -4.05 4.67 13.69
C ILE A 47 -5.50 5.14 13.93
N VAL A 48 -6.30 4.29 14.58
CA VAL A 48 -7.65 4.63 15.03
C VAL A 48 -7.76 4.33 16.51
N ILE A 49 -8.22 5.27 17.33
CA ILE A 49 -8.31 5.12 18.79
C ILE A 49 -9.78 5.11 19.23
N PHE A 50 -10.09 4.14 20.07
CA PHE A 50 -11.39 4.01 20.73
C PHE A 50 -11.27 4.20 22.24
N GLN A 51 -12.28 4.83 22.82
CA GLN A 51 -12.48 4.92 24.26
C GLN A 51 -13.95 4.66 24.60
N ASN A 52 -14.21 3.58 25.34
CA ASN A 52 -15.55 3.15 25.74
C ASN A 52 -16.54 3.11 24.56
N GLY A 53 -16.07 2.58 23.43
CA GLY A 53 -16.83 2.48 22.18
C GLY A 53 -16.83 3.73 21.31
N LYS A 54 -16.41 4.90 21.81
CA LYS A 54 -16.33 6.12 21.00
C LYS A 54 -15.05 6.14 20.18
N LEU A 55 -15.14 6.47 18.89
CA LEU A 55 -13.95 6.67 18.04
C LEU A 55 -13.47 8.10 18.27
N ILE A 56 -12.46 8.25 19.12
CA ILE A 56 -11.98 9.57 19.58
C ILE A 56 -10.87 10.14 18.69
N SER A 57 -10.22 9.30 17.88
CA SER A 57 -9.07 9.71 17.07
C SER A 57 -8.90 8.84 15.84
N ALA A 58 -8.54 9.48 14.73
CA ALA A 58 -8.03 8.82 13.54
C ALA A 58 -6.86 9.64 12.97
N LEU A 59 -5.78 8.96 12.61
CA LEU A 59 -4.55 9.53 12.07
C LEU A 59 -4.04 8.63 10.96
N PHE A 60 -3.54 9.21 9.88
CA PHE A 60 -2.74 8.50 8.89
C PHE A 60 -1.46 9.28 8.64
N GLU A 61 -0.30 8.66 8.82
CA GLU A 61 1.01 9.27 8.62
C GLU A 61 1.79 8.53 7.53
N ALA A 62 2.25 9.30 6.55
CA ALA A 62 3.20 8.91 5.51
C ALA A 62 4.35 9.93 5.46
N ASP A 63 5.38 9.67 4.65
CA ASP A 63 6.62 10.47 4.64
C ASP A 63 6.43 11.99 4.48
N ARG A 64 5.37 12.41 3.78
CA ARG A 64 5.06 13.84 3.53
C ARG A 64 3.60 14.20 3.75
N GLU A 65 2.83 13.30 4.36
CA GLU A 65 1.38 13.47 4.51
C GLU A 65 0.98 13.04 5.92
N GLN A 66 0.23 13.91 6.60
CA GLN A 66 -0.40 13.60 7.86
C GLN A 66 -1.87 13.99 7.74
N LEU A 67 -2.76 12.99 7.77
CA LEU A 67 -4.20 13.17 7.71
C LEU A 67 -4.80 12.86 9.08
N ILE A 68 -5.86 13.55 9.45
CA ILE A 68 -6.57 13.35 10.71
C ILE A 68 -8.06 13.14 10.47
N ALA A 69 -8.76 12.61 11.48
CA ALA A 69 -10.21 12.45 11.48
C ALA A 69 -10.74 11.75 10.21
N TYR A 70 -11.69 12.34 9.49
CA TYR A 70 -12.35 11.70 8.35
C TYR A 70 -11.42 11.44 7.17
N ASP A 71 -10.46 12.34 6.91
CA ASP A 71 -9.49 12.15 5.84
C ASP A 71 -8.57 10.97 6.15
N ALA A 72 -8.17 10.80 7.41
CA ALA A 72 -7.43 9.62 7.85
C ALA A 72 -8.24 8.34 7.68
N ILE A 73 -9.52 8.34 8.07
CA ILE A 73 -10.39 7.16 7.93
C ILE A 73 -10.55 6.79 6.45
N ALA A 74 -10.79 7.77 5.58
CA ALA A 74 -10.91 7.55 4.15
C ALA A 74 -9.62 6.94 3.57
N ARG A 75 -8.46 7.50 3.93
CA ARG A 75 -7.16 6.99 3.50
C ARG A 75 -6.90 5.56 3.99
N ILE A 76 -7.22 5.27 5.25
CA ILE A 76 -7.10 3.92 5.82
C ILE A 76 -7.96 2.91 5.07
N PHE A 77 -9.20 3.28 4.72
CA PHE A 77 -10.10 2.41 3.97
C PHE A 77 -9.56 2.10 2.56
N GLU A 78 -9.02 3.10 1.88
CA GLU A 78 -8.40 2.94 0.57
C GLU A 78 -7.20 1.99 0.61
N GLU A 79 -6.28 2.21 1.56
CA GLU A 79 -5.09 1.36 1.72
C GLU A 79 -5.46 -0.07 2.11
N SER A 80 -6.50 -0.23 2.91
CA SER A 80 -7.04 -1.54 3.29
C SER A 80 -7.60 -2.29 2.07
N LEU A 81 -8.40 -1.63 1.24
CA LEU A 81 -8.99 -2.21 0.02
C LEU A 81 -7.96 -2.48 -1.09
N ALA A 82 -6.84 -1.74 -1.09
CA ALA A 82 -5.73 -1.98 -2.00
C ALA A 82 -5.00 -3.31 -1.71
N GLY A 83 -5.23 -3.94 -0.55
CA GLY A 83 -4.72 -5.27 -0.20
C GLY A 83 -3.25 -5.29 0.26
N ASN A 84 -2.69 -4.14 0.62
CA ASN A 84 -1.28 -4.01 1.05
C ASN A 84 -1.14 -3.49 2.48
N ALA A 85 -2.17 -3.69 3.30
CA ALA A 85 -2.20 -3.26 4.69
C ALA A 85 -2.28 -4.46 5.64
N LEU A 86 -1.69 -4.33 6.81
CA LEU A 86 -1.86 -5.25 7.94
C LEU A 86 -2.57 -4.52 9.07
N LEU A 87 -3.59 -5.17 9.63
CA LEU A 87 -4.36 -4.66 10.76
C LEU A 87 -4.00 -5.41 12.04
N ASP A 88 -3.57 -4.64 13.03
CA ASP A 88 -3.39 -5.07 14.42
C ASP A 88 -4.33 -4.28 15.35
N ILE A 89 -4.90 -4.95 16.35
CA ILE A 89 -5.87 -4.38 17.29
C ILE A 89 -5.37 -4.62 18.71
N TYR A 90 -5.14 -3.55 19.46
CA TYR A 90 -4.61 -3.61 20.81
C TYR A 90 -5.61 -3.01 21.81
N LYS A 91 -5.91 -3.76 22.87
CA LYS A 91 -6.72 -3.28 24.01
C LYS A 91 -5.84 -2.51 24.98
N LEU A 92 -6.35 -1.39 25.48
CA LEU A 92 -5.68 -0.51 26.44
C LEU A 92 -6.62 -0.11 27.58
N SER A 93 -6.07 0.47 28.64
CA SER A 93 -6.85 1.20 29.63
C SER A 93 -7.34 2.55 29.07
N PRO A 94 -8.44 3.12 29.61
CA PRO A 94 -8.98 4.40 29.15
C PRO A 94 -7.98 5.56 29.24
N ASP A 95 -7.21 5.62 30.33
CA ASP A 95 -6.21 6.67 30.55
C ASP A 95 -5.07 6.61 29.52
N LEU A 96 -4.65 5.39 29.16
CA LEU A 96 -3.63 5.20 28.15
C LEU A 96 -4.15 5.53 26.75
N ALA A 97 -5.39 5.19 26.41
CA ALA A 97 -6.01 5.56 25.13
C ALA A 97 -6.07 7.09 24.95
N LEU A 98 -6.47 7.82 25.99
CA LEU A 98 -6.44 9.29 26.00
C LEU A 98 -5.01 9.84 25.88
N SER A 99 -4.07 9.23 26.60
CA SER A 99 -2.67 9.65 26.58
C SER A 99 -2.02 9.46 25.20
N ILE A 100 -2.36 8.38 24.50
CA ILE A 100 -1.93 8.15 23.11
C ILE A 100 -2.61 9.14 22.16
N HIS A 101 -3.90 9.44 22.33
CA HIS A 101 -4.56 10.49 21.55
C HIS A 101 -3.83 11.84 21.70
N ALA A 102 -3.55 12.25 22.94
CA ALA A 102 -2.79 13.47 23.22
C ALA A 102 -1.37 13.44 22.61
N LEU A 103 -0.71 12.28 22.61
CA LEU A 103 0.60 12.09 21.98
C LEU A 103 0.55 12.27 20.46
N LEU A 104 -0.45 11.70 19.80
CA LEU A 104 -0.57 11.73 18.33
C LEU A 104 -0.93 13.11 17.78
N HIS A 105 -1.58 13.95 18.60
CA HIS A 105 -1.96 15.32 18.26
C HIS A 105 -1.11 16.36 18.99
N GLY A 106 -0.09 15.93 19.73
CA GLY A 106 0.80 16.78 20.51
C GLY A 106 1.85 17.49 19.66
N GLU A 107 2.40 18.57 20.20
CA GLU A 107 3.52 19.29 19.59
C GLU A 107 4.84 18.64 20.05
N VAL A 108 5.77 18.43 19.11
CA VAL A 108 7.11 17.90 19.44
C VAL A 108 7.98 19.07 19.86
N LEU A 109 8.33 19.13 21.15
CA LEU A 109 9.22 20.15 21.68
C LEU A 109 10.70 19.81 21.40
N TYR A 110 11.07 18.55 21.65
CA TYR A 110 12.40 18.04 21.37
C TYR A 110 12.31 16.68 20.67
N LYS A 111 13.11 16.48 19.63
CA LYS A 111 13.11 15.25 18.83
C LYS A 111 14.51 14.68 18.69
N GLY A 112 14.64 13.37 18.88
CA GLY A 112 15.80 12.56 18.55
C GLY A 112 17.04 12.86 19.39
N GLN A 113 16.86 13.39 20.60
CA GLN A 113 17.99 13.81 21.43
C GLN A 113 18.72 12.59 21.98
N GLU A 114 20.05 12.61 21.98
CA GLU A 114 20.83 11.51 22.54
C GLU A 114 20.69 11.48 24.06
N LEU A 115 20.11 10.40 24.59
CA LEU A 115 19.76 10.34 26.00
C LEU A 115 20.98 10.41 26.91
N LYS A 116 22.12 9.85 26.47
CA LYS A 116 23.40 9.90 27.21
C LYS A 116 23.94 11.33 27.40
N LEU A 117 23.48 12.30 26.61
CA LEU A 117 23.91 13.70 26.68
C LEU A 117 22.93 14.57 27.48
N ILE A 118 21.82 13.98 27.96
CA ILE A 118 20.77 14.70 28.70
C ILE A 118 20.84 14.34 30.17
N ASP A 119 20.85 15.37 31.02
CA ASP A 119 20.55 15.20 32.44
C ASP A 119 19.04 14.97 32.60
N ILE A 120 18.65 13.70 32.70
CA ILE A 120 17.26 13.29 32.85
C ILE A 120 16.67 13.89 34.13
N LYS A 121 17.42 13.99 35.23
CA LYS A 121 16.88 14.53 36.49
C LYS A 121 16.54 16.00 36.34
N ALA A 122 17.41 16.78 35.72
CA ALA A 122 17.15 18.19 35.44
C ALA A 122 15.97 18.37 34.48
N LEU A 123 15.88 17.55 33.42
CA LEU A 123 14.76 17.56 32.49
C LEU A 123 13.43 17.26 33.21
N LEU A 124 13.38 16.19 34.00
CA LEU A 124 12.17 15.82 34.76
C LEU A 124 11.79 16.89 35.79
N GLY A 125 12.77 17.50 36.44
CA GLY A 125 12.57 18.63 37.35
C GLY A 125 11.93 19.82 36.63
N LYS A 126 12.44 20.16 35.44
CA LYS A 126 11.90 21.23 34.61
C LYS A 126 10.49 20.95 34.12
N LEU A 127 10.20 19.73 33.65
CA LEU A 127 8.83 19.34 33.26
C LEU A 127 7.83 19.47 34.41
N LYS A 128 8.28 19.18 35.63
CA LYS A 128 7.48 19.34 36.84
C LYS A 128 7.24 20.82 37.18
N GLU A 129 8.29 21.63 37.14
CA GLU A 129 8.23 23.07 37.43
C GLU A 129 7.35 23.81 36.41
N ASP A 130 7.54 23.51 35.12
CA ASP A 130 6.79 24.08 34.00
C ASP A 130 5.35 23.51 33.90
N GLN A 131 4.95 22.61 34.81
CA GLN A 131 3.66 21.90 34.82
C GLN A 131 3.29 21.29 33.46
N VAL A 132 4.26 20.69 32.78
CA VAL A 132 4.05 20.15 31.43
C VAL A 132 3.08 18.97 31.46
N SER A 133 2.12 19.00 30.53
CA SER A 133 1.29 17.87 30.15
C SER A 133 1.78 17.31 28.82
N GLY A 134 2.00 16.00 28.72
CA GLY A 134 2.56 15.40 27.51
C GLY A 134 3.17 14.02 27.73
N CYS A 135 4.17 13.70 26.92
CA CYS A 135 4.82 12.41 26.91
C CYS A 135 6.32 12.54 26.65
N LEU A 136 7.10 11.84 27.48
CA LEU A 136 8.50 11.53 27.19
C LEU A 136 8.55 10.19 26.48
N ARG A 137 9.06 10.19 25.26
CA ARG A 137 9.27 8.98 24.46
C ARG A 137 10.73 8.60 24.46
N ILE A 138 11.08 7.49 25.09
CA ILE A 138 12.43 6.95 25.14
C ILE A 138 12.49 5.72 24.24
N TYR A 139 13.39 5.69 23.28
CA TYR A 139 13.40 4.63 22.27
C TYR A 139 14.79 4.29 21.75
N THR A 140 14.95 3.05 21.31
CA THR A 140 16.03 2.61 20.42
C THR A 140 15.44 2.25 19.06
N ARG A 141 16.19 1.56 18.20
CA ARG A 141 15.65 0.98 16.97
C ARG A 141 14.61 -0.12 17.22
N GLU A 142 14.63 -0.76 18.39
CA GLU A 142 13.88 -1.99 18.65
C GLU A 142 12.91 -1.90 19.82
N ARG A 143 13.12 -0.95 20.74
CA ARG A 143 12.38 -0.84 22.00
C ARG A 143 11.85 0.57 22.17
N ILE A 144 10.67 0.70 22.74
CA ILE A 144 10.11 1.99 23.15
C ILE A 144 9.56 1.92 24.59
N ALA A 145 9.76 3.01 25.31
CA ALA A 145 9.12 3.31 26.58
C ALA A 145 8.51 4.71 26.52
N LEU A 146 7.31 4.85 27.04
CA LEU A 146 6.58 6.10 27.16
C LEU A 146 6.39 6.45 28.63
N ILE A 147 6.59 7.72 28.96
CA ILE A 147 6.30 8.26 30.29
C ILE A 147 5.34 9.41 30.09
N PHE A 148 4.12 9.28 30.59
CA PHE A 148 3.11 10.31 30.44
C PHE A 148 3.11 11.25 31.64
N TYR A 149 2.94 12.54 31.36
CA TYR A 149 2.88 13.60 32.36
C TYR A 149 1.58 14.37 32.21
N ARG A 150 1.01 14.76 33.35
CA ARG A 150 -0.12 15.70 33.43
C ARG A 150 0.19 16.73 34.50
N ASN A 151 0.20 18.00 34.12
CA ASN A 151 0.49 19.14 34.98
C ASN A 151 1.78 18.93 35.80
N GLY A 152 2.83 18.45 35.14
CA GLY A 152 4.13 18.17 35.76
C GLY A 152 4.21 16.89 36.60
N SER A 153 3.11 16.17 36.77
CA SER A 153 3.08 14.90 37.52
C SER A 153 3.11 13.70 36.58
N PRO A 154 3.98 12.69 36.83
CA PRO A 154 3.98 11.47 36.02
C PRO A 154 2.68 10.70 36.28
N LEU A 155 1.95 10.40 35.22
CA LEU A 155 0.76 9.56 35.25
C LEU A 155 1.14 8.07 35.32
N GLY A 156 2.26 7.70 34.71
CA GLY A 156 2.75 6.33 34.68
C GLY A 156 3.68 6.05 33.51
N PHE A 157 4.25 4.86 33.54
CA PHE A 157 5.21 4.33 32.59
C PHE A 157 4.53 3.26 31.74
N PHE A 158 4.89 3.21 30.46
CA PHE A 158 4.45 2.15 29.58
C PHE A 158 5.62 1.66 28.74
N HIS A 159 5.81 0.35 28.68
CA HIS A 159 6.79 -0.27 27.79
C HIS A 159 6.12 -1.35 26.94
N ASP A 160 6.82 -1.83 25.92
CA ASP A 160 6.33 -2.93 25.10
C ASP A 160 6.04 -4.17 25.98
N GLY A 161 4.81 -4.68 25.89
CA GLY A 161 4.33 -5.84 26.66
C GLY A 161 3.56 -5.51 27.94
N SER A 162 3.53 -4.26 28.40
CA SER A 162 2.63 -3.85 29.50
C SER A 162 1.20 -3.71 29.01
N THR A 163 0.24 -3.84 29.93
CA THR A 163 -1.20 -3.80 29.60
C THR A 163 -1.90 -2.55 30.13
N ASP A 164 -1.28 -1.91 31.12
CA ASP A 164 -1.73 -0.67 31.74
C ASP A 164 -0.53 0.22 32.07
N MET A 165 -0.81 1.44 32.49
CA MET A 165 0.21 2.34 32.99
C MET A 165 0.73 1.84 34.33
N GLU A 166 2.03 1.58 34.40
CA GLU A 166 2.70 1.16 35.62
C GLU A 166 3.15 2.39 36.40
N THR A 167 2.96 2.37 37.72
CA THR A 167 3.37 3.48 38.60
C THR A 167 4.79 3.31 39.14
N ASN A 168 5.36 2.11 39.01
CA ASN A 168 6.73 1.80 39.38
C ASN A 168 7.59 1.64 38.12
N ALA A 169 8.64 2.47 37.99
CA ALA A 169 9.63 2.29 36.95
C ALA A 169 10.53 1.11 37.30
N ASP A 170 10.27 -0.07 36.74
CA ASP A 170 11.18 -1.19 36.91
C ASP A 170 12.47 -0.94 36.12
N THR A 171 13.56 -0.66 36.84
CA THR A 171 14.86 -0.31 36.25
C THR A 171 15.48 -1.43 35.42
N SER A 172 14.99 -2.66 35.54
CA SER A 172 15.42 -3.83 34.77
C SER A 172 15.01 -3.79 33.30
N MET A 173 13.91 -3.08 32.97
CA MET A 173 13.34 -2.97 31.61
C MET A 173 13.61 -1.61 30.94
N SER A 174 14.50 -0.81 31.53
CA SER A 174 14.69 0.58 31.14
C SER A 174 15.36 0.72 29.76
N VAL A 175 14.56 1.06 28.75
CA VAL A 175 15.02 1.44 27.39
C VAL A 175 16.09 2.54 27.44
N ALA A 176 16.04 3.39 28.48
CA ALA A 176 16.99 4.46 28.71
C ALA A 176 18.45 3.99 28.89
N ARG A 177 18.68 2.75 29.32
CA ARG A 177 20.02 2.19 29.54
C ARG A 177 20.61 1.54 28.28
N LEU A 178 19.82 1.39 27.22
CA LEU A 178 20.27 0.74 26.00
C LEU A 178 21.20 1.65 25.18
N PRO A 179 22.25 1.10 24.53
CA PRO A 179 23.12 1.88 23.66
C PRO A 179 22.34 2.57 22.54
N GLY A 180 22.61 3.87 22.36
CA GLY A 180 21.96 4.66 21.32
C GLY A 180 20.50 5.04 21.62
N ALA A 181 20.05 4.89 22.87
CA ALA A 181 18.76 5.38 23.30
C ALA A 181 18.61 6.89 23.01
N LYS A 182 17.48 7.24 22.42
CA LYS A 182 17.07 8.61 22.13
C LYS A 182 15.83 8.97 22.93
N ILE A 183 15.63 10.27 23.10
CA ILE A 183 14.44 10.81 23.75
C ILE A 183 13.80 11.89 22.90
N ASP A 184 12.48 11.83 22.86
CA ASP A 184 11.63 12.92 22.39
C ASP A 184 10.81 13.45 23.57
N VAL A 185 10.57 14.76 23.56
CA VAL A 185 9.65 15.43 24.47
C VAL A 185 8.49 15.94 23.66
N LEU A 186 7.31 15.38 23.91
CA LEU A 186 6.06 15.78 23.29
C LEU A 186 5.21 16.49 24.33
N ILE A 187 4.67 17.63 23.96
CA ILE A 187 3.79 18.42 24.81
C ILE A 187 2.37 18.37 24.22
N SER A 188 1.39 18.19 25.10
CA SER A 188 -0.01 18.32 24.75
C SER A 188 -0.53 19.58 25.41
N ARG A 189 -1.07 20.52 24.62
CA ARG A 189 -1.83 21.63 25.19
C ARG A 189 -3.07 21.02 25.85
N GLY A 190 -3.29 21.34 27.12
CA GLY A 190 -4.25 20.66 27.99
C GLY A 190 -5.62 20.53 27.34
N GLN A 191 -6.07 19.29 27.13
CA GLN A 191 -7.45 18.95 26.76
C GLN A 191 -8.25 18.59 28.03
N GLU A 192 -8.00 19.29 29.14
CA GLU A 192 -8.73 19.04 30.38
C GLU A 192 -10.20 19.40 30.20
N GLY A 193 -11.08 18.41 30.36
CA GLY A 193 -12.53 18.58 30.24
C GLY A 193 -13.09 18.61 28.81
N MET A 194 -12.27 18.43 27.76
CA MET A 194 -12.79 18.30 26.41
C MET A 194 -13.44 16.93 26.22
N VAL A 195 -14.76 16.92 26.02
CA VAL A 195 -15.46 15.75 25.51
C VAL A 195 -14.95 15.52 24.09
N LEU A 196 -14.08 14.52 23.92
CA LEU A 196 -13.62 14.11 22.60
C LEU A 196 -14.84 13.72 21.77
N ALA A 197 -14.96 14.33 20.60
CA ALA A 197 -16.04 14.04 19.68
C ALA A 197 -15.97 12.57 19.28
N ASP A 198 -17.11 11.87 19.32
CA ASP A 198 -17.21 10.57 18.68
C ASP A 198 -17.27 10.80 17.18
N LEU A 199 -16.16 10.53 16.50
CA LEU A 199 -16.06 10.65 15.04
C LEU A 199 -17.06 9.72 14.35
N MET A 200 -17.46 8.61 14.96
CA MET A 200 -18.51 7.73 14.42
C MET A 200 -19.92 8.28 14.63
N GLY A 201 -20.11 9.23 15.56
CA GLY A 201 -21.39 9.90 15.76
C GLY A 201 -21.74 10.91 14.67
N THR A 202 -20.75 11.29 13.85
CA THR A 202 -20.88 12.35 12.84
C THR A 202 -20.40 11.92 11.44
N ALA A 203 -19.52 10.92 11.35
CA ALA A 203 -19.09 10.35 10.07
C ALA A 203 -20.08 9.32 9.53
N ASP A 204 -20.40 9.43 8.24
CA ASP A 204 -20.95 8.30 7.47
C ASP A 204 -19.81 7.39 7.00
N LEU A 205 -19.41 6.45 7.86
CA LEU A 205 -18.40 5.44 7.52
C LEU A 205 -18.80 4.59 6.32
N GLY A 206 -20.10 4.37 6.10
CA GLY A 206 -20.61 3.61 4.96
C GLY A 206 -20.35 4.34 3.64
N ALA A 207 -20.61 5.65 3.60
CA ALA A 207 -20.32 6.49 2.44
C ALA A 207 -18.81 6.57 2.15
N LEU A 208 -17.97 6.76 3.18
CA LEU A 208 -16.51 6.78 3.02
C LEU A 208 -15.99 5.46 2.44
N TRP A 209 -16.48 4.32 2.96
CA TRP A 209 -16.10 3.00 2.47
C TRP A 209 -16.54 2.77 1.03
N LYS A 210 -17.80 3.10 0.70
CA LYS A 210 -18.32 2.96 -0.66
C LYS A 210 -17.52 3.78 -1.66
N LYS A 211 -17.18 5.03 -1.31
CA LYS A 211 -16.33 5.90 -2.13
C LYS A 211 -14.95 5.27 -2.38
N ALA A 212 -14.34 4.68 -1.35
CA ALA A 212 -13.07 3.97 -1.48
C ALA A 212 -13.20 2.74 -2.41
N GLN A 213 -14.25 1.93 -2.25
CA GLN A 213 -14.53 0.78 -3.12
C GLN A 213 -14.69 1.19 -4.59
N GLU A 214 -15.46 2.25 -4.86
CA GLU A 214 -15.66 2.78 -6.20
C GLU A 214 -14.35 3.28 -6.81
N ARG A 215 -13.48 3.93 -6.03
CA ARG A 215 -12.17 4.39 -6.50
C ARG A 215 -11.28 3.22 -6.90
N ILE A 216 -11.15 2.22 -6.03
CA ILE A 216 -10.37 1.00 -6.32
C ILE A 216 -10.93 0.26 -7.55
N ALA A 217 -12.26 0.17 -7.70
CA ALA A 217 -12.88 -0.44 -8.87
C ALA A 217 -12.66 0.35 -10.17
N ARG A 218 -12.58 1.68 -10.10
CA ARG A 218 -12.22 2.52 -11.26
C ARG A 218 -10.75 2.36 -11.62
N GLU A 219 -9.85 2.37 -10.64
CA GLU A 219 -8.42 2.18 -10.87
C GLU A 219 -8.11 0.80 -11.48
N ARG A 220 -8.79 -0.26 -11.01
CA ARG A 220 -8.65 -1.60 -11.60
C ARG A 220 -9.11 -1.64 -13.05
N ARG A 221 -10.30 -1.12 -13.35
CA ARG A 221 -10.81 -1.04 -14.73
C ARG A 221 -9.89 -0.24 -15.65
N SER A 222 -9.39 0.91 -15.19
CA SER A 222 -8.44 1.72 -15.97
C SER A 222 -7.16 0.96 -16.29
N ARG A 223 -6.62 0.21 -15.32
CA ARG A 223 -5.41 -0.62 -15.53
C ARG A 223 -5.67 -1.79 -16.47
N GLU A 224 -6.83 -2.43 -16.36
CA GLU A 224 -7.25 -3.49 -17.26
C GLU A 224 -7.41 -2.96 -18.70
N ASP A 225 -8.09 -1.82 -18.87
CA ASP A 225 -8.26 -1.17 -20.18
C ASP A 225 -6.91 -0.74 -20.79
N GLU A 226 -6.02 -0.15 -20.00
CA GLU A 226 -4.66 0.19 -20.44
C GLU A 226 -3.84 -1.04 -20.81
N ALA A 227 -3.92 -2.11 -20.02
CA ALA A 227 -3.24 -3.37 -20.33
C ALA A 227 -3.77 -4.00 -21.62
N SER A 228 -5.09 -4.02 -21.82
CA SER A 228 -5.73 -4.49 -23.05
C SER A 228 -5.31 -3.67 -24.27
N ARG A 229 -5.32 -2.33 -24.16
CA ARG A 229 -4.85 -1.45 -25.25
C ARG A 229 -3.38 -1.67 -25.58
N ASN A 230 -2.53 -1.81 -24.56
CA ASN A 230 -1.11 -2.08 -24.77
C ASN A 230 -0.90 -3.44 -25.42
N GLN A 231 -1.66 -4.46 -25.03
CA GLN A 231 -1.62 -5.78 -25.66
C GLN A 231 -2.05 -5.71 -27.13
N GLU A 232 -3.15 -5.02 -27.45
CA GLU A 232 -3.60 -4.84 -28.83
C GLU A 232 -2.56 -4.11 -29.70
N LEU A 233 -1.89 -3.09 -29.15
CA LEU A 233 -0.81 -2.38 -29.83
C LEU A 233 0.40 -3.30 -30.08
N HIS A 234 0.81 -4.09 -29.08
CA HIS A 234 1.90 -5.06 -29.23
C HIS A 234 1.56 -6.15 -30.26
N GLU A 235 0.34 -6.68 -30.25
CA GLU A 235 -0.10 -7.66 -31.24
C GLU A 235 -0.13 -7.07 -32.65
N LYS A 236 -0.59 -5.82 -32.81
CA LYS A 236 -0.58 -5.12 -34.09
C LYS A 236 0.84 -4.90 -34.63
N ASP A 237 1.76 -4.42 -33.78
CA ASP A 237 3.16 -4.22 -34.16
C ASP A 237 3.83 -5.55 -34.56
N ARG A 238 3.57 -6.62 -33.81
CA ARG A 238 4.05 -7.97 -34.12
C ARG A 238 3.54 -8.46 -35.48
N ARG A 239 2.26 -8.24 -35.79
CA ARG A 239 1.68 -8.59 -37.11
C ARG A 239 2.33 -7.82 -38.25
N LEU A 240 2.52 -6.50 -38.10
CA LEU A 240 3.14 -5.67 -39.13
C LEU A 240 4.59 -6.09 -39.40
N LYS A 241 5.36 -6.39 -38.35
CA LYS A 241 6.73 -6.89 -38.48
C LYS A 241 6.78 -8.25 -39.18
N LEU A 242 5.89 -9.16 -38.84
CA LEU A 242 5.78 -10.46 -39.50
C LEU A 242 5.41 -10.31 -40.98
N GLN A 243 4.40 -9.50 -41.31
CA GLN A 243 4.02 -9.22 -42.70
C GLN A 243 5.18 -8.61 -43.48
N GLY A 244 5.88 -7.63 -42.90
CA GLY A 244 7.07 -7.02 -43.51
C GLY A 244 8.18 -8.04 -43.76
N PHE A 245 8.43 -8.95 -42.82
CA PHE A 245 9.39 -10.05 -42.99
C PHE A 245 8.98 -11.03 -44.10
N LEU A 246 7.73 -11.48 -44.11
CA LEU A 246 7.21 -12.39 -45.15
C LEU A 246 7.26 -11.75 -46.54
N ARG A 247 6.89 -10.47 -46.65
CA ARG A 247 6.98 -9.71 -47.90
C ARG A 247 8.42 -9.59 -48.40
N THR A 248 9.35 -9.21 -47.51
CA THR A 248 10.77 -9.04 -47.86
C THR A 248 11.41 -10.37 -48.27
N THR A 249 11.06 -11.46 -47.57
CA THR A 249 11.56 -12.80 -47.91
C THR A 249 11.01 -13.25 -49.27
N ALA A 250 9.73 -13.00 -49.56
CA ALA A 250 9.17 -13.32 -50.87
C ALA A 250 9.81 -12.50 -52.00
N GLU A 251 10.08 -11.22 -51.74
CA GLU A 251 10.76 -10.35 -52.70
C GLU A 251 12.19 -10.81 -52.99
N GLY A 252 12.93 -11.27 -51.98
CA GLY A 252 14.29 -11.78 -52.13
C GLY A 252 14.38 -13.02 -53.02
N HIS A 253 13.37 -13.90 -52.98
CA HIS A 253 13.37 -15.17 -53.74
C HIS A 253 12.63 -15.10 -55.08
N LEU A 254 11.58 -14.28 -55.18
CA LEU A 254 10.66 -14.25 -56.33
C LEU A 254 10.54 -12.85 -56.98
N GLY A 255 11.33 -11.88 -56.52
CA GLY A 255 11.28 -10.49 -56.99
C GLY A 255 9.97 -9.77 -56.59
N LYS A 256 9.69 -8.63 -57.24
CA LYS A 256 8.52 -7.78 -56.92
C LYS A 256 7.18 -8.52 -56.97
N ILE A 257 7.05 -9.52 -57.85
CA ILE A 257 5.85 -10.34 -57.95
C ILE A 257 5.68 -11.19 -56.68
N GLY A 258 6.78 -11.70 -56.11
CA GLY A 258 6.80 -12.38 -54.82
C GLY A 258 6.21 -11.55 -53.69
N ALA A 259 6.63 -10.29 -53.57
CA ALA A 259 6.09 -9.35 -52.58
C ALA A 259 4.56 -9.22 -52.71
N SER A 260 4.06 -8.99 -53.93
CA SER A 260 2.62 -8.88 -54.19
C SER A 260 1.84 -10.17 -53.89
N LEU A 261 2.45 -11.34 -54.13
CA LEU A 261 1.84 -12.63 -53.79
C LEU A 261 1.78 -12.84 -52.27
N ALA A 262 2.83 -12.43 -51.53
CA ALA A 262 2.86 -12.50 -50.08
C ALA A 262 1.82 -11.57 -49.45
N ASP A 263 1.70 -10.32 -49.93
CA ASP A 263 0.69 -9.37 -49.45
C ASP A 263 -0.73 -9.90 -49.66
N LYS A 264 -1.02 -10.43 -50.87
CA LYS A 264 -2.33 -11.00 -51.20
C LYS A 264 -2.65 -12.28 -50.42
N ALA A 265 -1.65 -13.12 -50.16
CA ALA A 265 -1.81 -14.30 -49.32
C ALA A 265 -2.07 -13.90 -47.86
N ALA A 266 -1.35 -12.90 -47.35
CA ALA A 266 -1.50 -12.38 -46.00
C ALA A 266 -2.90 -11.80 -45.75
N GLU A 267 -3.40 -10.95 -46.65
CA GLU A 267 -4.77 -10.40 -46.54
C GLU A 267 -5.85 -11.48 -46.48
N LYS A 268 -5.68 -12.56 -47.24
CA LYS A 268 -6.68 -13.62 -47.39
C LYS A 268 -6.68 -14.64 -46.24
N THR A 269 -5.54 -14.83 -45.58
CA THR A 269 -5.35 -15.98 -44.67
C THR A 269 -4.97 -15.60 -43.26
N LEU A 270 -4.30 -14.46 -43.04
CA LEU A 270 -3.91 -14.05 -41.70
C LEU A 270 -5.08 -13.35 -41.00
N PRO A 271 -5.31 -13.64 -39.71
CA PRO A 271 -6.30 -12.93 -38.91
C PRO A 271 -6.05 -11.43 -38.89
N GLN A 272 -7.09 -10.64 -39.16
CA GLN A 272 -7.03 -9.17 -39.11
C GLN A 272 -7.22 -8.64 -37.68
N THR A 273 -7.75 -9.46 -36.79
CA THR A 273 -8.00 -9.17 -35.37
C THR A 273 -7.58 -10.35 -34.49
N GLY A 274 -7.16 -10.07 -33.26
CA GLY A 274 -6.70 -11.09 -32.29
C GLY A 274 -5.26 -11.56 -32.45
N GLY A 275 -4.88 -12.51 -31.60
CA GLY A 275 -3.53 -13.07 -31.54
C GLY A 275 -3.21 -13.99 -32.72
N LEU A 276 -1.99 -13.87 -33.25
CA LEU A 276 -1.50 -14.68 -34.37
C LEU A 276 -0.77 -15.92 -33.84
N THR A 277 -1.17 -17.10 -34.32
CA THR A 277 -0.69 -18.42 -33.86
C THR A 277 0.03 -19.17 -34.99
N GLU A 278 0.77 -20.24 -34.66
CA GLU A 278 1.46 -21.07 -35.67
C GLU A 278 0.46 -21.76 -36.62
N THR A 279 -0.74 -22.07 -36.12
CA THR A 279 -1.85 -22.63 -36.92
C THR A 279 -2.37 -21.67 -37.98
N ASP A 280 -2.30 -20.36 -37.75
CA ASP A 280 -2.75 -19.34 -38.70
C ASP A 280 -1.79 -19.20 -39.90
N LEU A 281 -0.54 -19.65 -39.75
CA LEU A 281 0.48 -19.56 -40.81
C LEU A 281 0.41 -20.71 -41.83
N ALA A 282 -0.12 -21.87 -41.45
CA ALA A 282 -0.27 -23.00 -42.35
C ALA A 282 -1.06 -22.65 -43.64
N PRO A 283 -2.27 -22.06 -43.57
CA PRO A 283 -3.02 -21.69 -44.77
C PRO A 283 -2.35 -20.57 -45.57
N PHE A 284 -1.59 -19.68 -44.92
CA PHE A 284 -0.78 -18.67 -45.59
C PHE A 284 0.27 -19.34 -46.49
N PHE A 285 1.08 -20.25 -45.94
CA PHE A 285 2.14 -20.92 -46.70
C PHE A 285 1.59 -21.75 -47.85
N GLU A 286 0.46 -22.44 -47.66
CA GLU A 286 -0.18 -23.20 -48.74
C GLU A 286 -0.66 -22.31 -49.90
N ASN A 287 -1.30 -21.18 -49.59
CA ASN A 287 -1.79 -20.27 -50.61
C ASN A 287 -0.65 -19.56 -51.34
N LEU A 288 0.39 -19.15 -50.62
CA LEU A 288 1.59 -18.56 -51.22
C LEU A 288 2.30 -19.57 -52.14
N ALA A 289 2.48 -20.82 -51.70
CA ALA A 289 3.09 -21.88 -52.50
C ALA A 289 2.32 -22.14 -53.80
N LYS A 290 0.97 -22.19 -53.73
CA LYS A 290 0.12 -22.38 -54.91
C LYS A 290 0.26 -21.23 -55.90
N ALA A 291 0.27 -19.98 -55.42
CA ALA A 291 0.38 -18.81 -56.28
C ALA A 291 1.80 -18.65 -56.88
N ALA A 292 2.85 -18.97 -56.12
CA ALA A 292 4.24 -18.86 -56.55
C ALA A 292 4.62 -19.83 -57.67
N LYS A 293 3.92 -20.98 -57.80
CA LYS A 293 4.13 -21.96 -58.90
C LYS A 293 3.91 -21.38 -60.29
N LEU A 294 3.18 -20.27 -60.40
CA LEU A 294 2.92 -19.59 -61.67
C LEU A 294 4.11 -18.72 -62.12
N VAL A 295 5.06 -18.44 -61.24
CA VAL A 295 6.10 -17.41 -61.44
C VAL A 295 7.51 -17.88 -61.13
N ALA A 296 7.70 -19.03 -60.47
CA ALA A 296 9.02 -19.59 -60.18
C ALA A 296 9.04 -21.12 -60.12
N GLY A 297 10.25 -21.69 -60.25
CA GLY A 297 10.48 -23.13 -60.16
C GLY A 297 10.42 -23.68 -58.71
N PRO A 298 10.24 -25.00 -58.54
CA PRO A 298 10.04 -25.62 -57.22
C PRO A 298 11.17 -25.37 -56.21
N SER A 299 12.42 -25.27 -56.67
CA SER A 299 13.59 -25.05 -55.81
C SER A 299 13.58 -23.67 -55.14
N ALA A 300 13.21 -22.62 -55.86
CA ALA A 300 13.11 -21.26 -55.32
C ALA A 300 11.93 -21.15 -54.32
N ILE A 301 10.80 -21.77 -54.65
CA ILE A 301 9.60 -21.78 -53.77
C ILE A 301 9.90 -22.50 -52.46
N ASN A 302 10.55 -23.67 -52.51
CA ASN A 302 10.87 -24.44 -51.30
C ASN A 302 11.86 -23.68 -50.40
N SER A 303 12.88 -23.05 -50.99
CA SER A 303 13.88 -22.27 -50.24
C SER A 303 13.23 -21.07 -49.53
N MET A 304 12.37 -20.34 -50.23
CA MET A 304 11.59 -19.23 -49.67
C MET A 304 10.73 -19.68 -48.49
N LEU A 305 9.95 -20.75 -48.65
CA LEU A 305 9.02 -21.21 -47.61
C LEU A 305 9.74 -21.70 -46.36
N GLU A 306 10.88 -22.37 -46.49
CA GLU A 306 11.68 -22.81 -45.35
C GLU A 306 12.28 -21.63 -44.57
N GLU A 307 12.77 -20.61 -45.28
CA GLU A 307 13.26 -19.37 -44.65
C GLU A 307 12.14 -18.63 -43.92
N MET A 308 10.97 -18.50 -44.56
CA MET A 308 9.80 -17.87 -43.95
C MET A 308 9.31 -18.63 -42.71
N LYS A 309 9.20 -19.96 -42.75
CA LYS A 309 8.76 -20.76 -41.60
C LYS A 309 9.73 -20.65 -40.42
N LYS A 310 11.03 -20.68 -40.71
CA LYS A 310 12.08 -20.54 -39.68
C LYS A 310 12.06 -19.16 -39.05
N GLY A 311 11.93 -18.10 -39.86
CA GLY A 311 11.87 -16.72 -39.38
C GLY A 311 10.56 -16.37 -38.68
N ALA A 312 9.42 -16.84 -39.18
CA ALA A 312 8.10 -16.56 -38.61
C ALA A 312 7.97 -17.04 -37.15
N ARG A 313 8.63 -18.15 -36.78
CA ARG A 313 8.67 -18.63 -35.40
C ARG A 313 9.27 -17.63 -34.41
N ALA A 314 10.14 -16.73 -34.85
CA ALA A 314 10.70 -15.67 -34.00
C ALA A 314 9.67 -14.58 -33.65
N PHE A 315 8.60 -14.46 -34.43
CA PHE A 315 7.52 -13.49 -34.22
C PHE A 315 6.28 -14.10 -33.53
N LEU A 316 6.29 -15.41 -33.28
CA LEU A 316 5.22 -16.14 -32.59
C LEU A 316 5.50 -16.37 -31.09
N LYS A 317 6.75 -16.24 -30.67
CA LYS A 317 7.17 -16.21 -29.26
C LYS A 317 6.87 -14.86 -28.62
#